data_AF-A0A0K0CZ21-F1
#
_entry.id   AF-A0A0K0CZ21-F1
#
_cell.length_a   1.000
_cell.length_b   1.000
_cell.length_c   1.000
_cell.angle_alpha   90.00
_cell.angle_beta   90.00
_cell.angle_gamma   90.00
#
_symmetry.space_group_name_H-M   'P 1'
#
loop_
_entity.id
_entity.type
_entity.pdbx_description
1 polymer ?
#
loop_
_entity_poly.entity_id
_entity_poly.type
_entity_poly.pdbx_seq_one_letter_code
_entity_poly.pdbx_strand_id
1 'polypeptide(L)'
;MTSVVAPNKPQEMEARRMTFTKYLDDIIKKETPSLSWSDVSKEFLLFFKDFVERTEEGFEKLTGKVQDLRGEWEITRIYHFVIAKVEAFENFPFTWRRFCELLYDPFKNYKRMMPFMHALERVINVPTTDRSCRSPSKDIFFGESTFLEDHLLSPIYTVLQVRMLVGGCPQLV
;
A
#
# COMPACT_ATOMS: atom_id res chain seq x y z
N MET A 1 -11.85 -21.46 -36.68
CA MET A 1 -10.68 -20.61 -36.41
C MET A 1 -11.04 -19.63 -35.31
N THR A 2 -10.92 -20.04 -34.06
CA THR A 2 -11.10 -19.17 -32.89
C THR A 2 -9.77 -18.49 -32.63
N SER A 3 -9.66 -17.22 -33.04
CA SER A 3 -8.51 -16.37 -32.73
C SER A 3 -8.52 -16.10 -31.23
N VAL A 4 -7.63 -16.76 -30.49
CA VAL A 4 -7.33 -16.44 -29.10
C VAL A 4 -6.53 -15.13 -29.13
N VAL A 5 -7.25 -14.01 -29.06
CA VAL A 5 -6.63 -12.69 -28.89
C VAL A 5 -5.93 -12.73 -27.53
N ALA A 6 -4.60 -12.69 -27.55
CA ALA A 6 -3.81 -12.56 -26.34
C ALA A 6 -4.30 -11.31 -25.57
N PRO A 7 -4.57 -11.42 -24.26
CA PRO A 7 -5.09 -10.29 -23.51
C PRO A 7 -4.10 -9.12 -23.59
N ASN A 8 -4.64 -7.95 -23.93
CA ASN A 8 -3.85 -6.73 -24.03
C ASN A 8 -3.45 -6.32 -22.61
N LYS A 9 -2.15 -6.11 -22.33
CA LYS A 9 -1.60 -5.87 -20.98
C LYS A 9 -2.40 -4.86 -20.11
N PRO A 10 -2.96 -3.75 -20.65
CA PRO A 10 -3.76 -2.82 -19.86
C PRO A 10 -5.09 -3.41 -19.34
N GLN A 11 -5.73 -4.31 -20.11
CA GLN A 11 -7.00 -4.93 -19.74
C GLN A 11 -6.80 -5.96 -18.62
N GLU A 12 -5.68 -6.67 -18.63
CA GLU A 12 -5.33 -7.62 -17.57
C GLU A 12 -5.12 -6.91 -16.23
N MET A 13 -4.36 -5.81 -16.23
CA MET A 13 -4.13 -4.99 -15.03
C MET A 13 -5.43 -4.43 -14.43
N GLU A 14 -6.35 -3.99 -15.30
CA GLU A 14 -7.65 -3.50 -14.85
C GLU A 14 -8.54 -4.61 -14.27
N ALA A 15 -8.54 -5.80 -14.88
CA ALA A 15 -9.26 -6.95 -14.33
C ALA A 15 -8.71 -7.35 -12.94
N ARG A 16 -7.39 -7.36 -12.78
CA ARG A 16 -6.69 -7.63 -11.52
C ARG A 16 -7.05 -6.61 -10.43
N ARG A 17 -7.06 -5.33 -10.79
CA ARG A 17 -7.55 -4.25 -9.90
C ARG A 17 -9.00 -4.47 -9.48
N MET A 18 -9.88 -4.77 -10.43
CA MET A 18 -11.30 -5.01 -10.17
C MET A 18 -11.53 -6.21 -9.25
N THR A 19 -10.72 -7.27 -9.39
CA THR A 19 -10.72 -8.42 -8.48
C THR A 19 -10.46 -7.99 -7.04
N PHE A 20 -9.40 -7.19 -6.80
CA PHE A 20 -9.10 -6.73 -5.45
C PHE A 20 -10.13 -5.73 -4.91
N THR A 21 -10.66 -4.84 -5.76
CA THR A 21 -11.74 -3.92 -5.37
C THR A 21 -12.99 -4.67 -4.93
N LYS A 22 -13.38 -5.73 -5.66
CA LYS A 22 -14.51 -6.58 -5.26
C LYS A 22 -14.25 -7.25 -3.91
N TYR A 23 -13.04 -7.76 -3.71
CA TYR A 23 -12.64 -8.33 -2.43
C TYR A 23 -12.72 -7.33 -1.26
N LEU A 24 -12.31 -6.07 -1.47
CA LEU A 24 -12.49 -4.98 -0.50
C LEU A 24 -13.97 -4.75 -0.18
N ASP A 25 -14.81 -4.74 -1.21
CA ASP A 25 -16.25 -4.55 -1.11
C ASP A 25 -16.90 -5.65 -0.25
N ASP A 26 -16.54 -6.91 -0.48
CA ASP A 26 -17.02 -8.07 0.29
C ASP A 26 -16.68 -7.91 1.79
N ILE A 27 -15.44 -7.53 2.12
CA ILE A 27 -14.99 -7.33 3.51
C ILE A 27 -15.79 -6.23 4.22
N ILE A 28 -16.01 -5.11 3.53
CA ILE A 28 -16.67 -3.93 4.08
C ILE A 28 -18.16 -4.18 4.27
N LYS A 29 -18.80 -4.85 3.31
CA LYS A 29 -20.21 -5.29 3.39
C LYS A 29 -20.44 -6.41 4.42
N LYS A 30 -19.37 -6.87 5.08
CA LYS A 30 -19.37 -7.97 6.05
C LYS A 30 -19.78 -9.31 5.44
N GLU A 31 -19.65 -9.43 4.13
CA GLU A 31 -19.84 -10.69 3.44
C GLU A 31 -18.60 -11.55 3.61
N THR A 32 -18.78 -12.87 3.63
CA THR A 32 -17.65 -13.79 3.57
C THR A 32 -16.95 -13.54 2.22
N PRO A 33 -15.65 -13.18 2.20
CA PRO A 33 -14.98 -12.86 0.96
C PRO A 33 -15.12 -14.01 -0.03
N SER A 34 -15.51 -13.69 -1.26
CA SER A 34 -15.68 -14.69 -2.31
C SER A 34 -14.37 -15.33 -2.76
N LEU A 35 -13.24 -14.70 -2.40
CA LEU A 35 -11.88 -15.13 -2.73
C LEU A 35 -11.06 -15.35 -1.47
N SER A 36 -10.19 -16.38 -1.49
CA SER A 36 -9.28 -16.65 -0.39
C SER A 36 -8.10 -15.67 -0.38
N TRP A 37 -7.43 -15.53 0.77
CA TRP A 37 -6.25 -14.67 0.88
C TRP A 37 -5.14 -15.05 -0.11
N SER A 38 -4.85 -16.35 -0.24
CA SER A 38 -3.81 -16.83 -1.14
C SER A 38 -4.05 -16.42 -2.59
N ASP A 39 -5.32 -16.29 -2.97
CA ASP A 39 -5.71 -15.92 -4.33
C ASP A 39 -5.55 -14.42 -4.58
N VAL A 40 -5.85 -13.58 -3.58
CA VAL A 40 -5.85 -12.11 -3.73
C VAL A 40 -4.57 -11.43 -3.24
N SER A 41 -3.73 -12.11 -2.46
CA SER A 41 -2.47 -11.55 -1.92
C SER A 41 -1.52 -11.07 -3.02
N LYS A 42 -1.44 -11.82 -4.13
CA LYS A 42 -0.64 -11.43 -5.31
C LYS A 42 -1.23 -10.23 -6.05
N GLU A 43 -2.54 -10.07 -5.96
CA GLU A 43 -3.28 -8.95 -6.56
C GLU A 43 -3.14 -7.69 -5.72
N PHE A 44 -3.01 -7.82 -4.40
CA PHE A 44 -2.83 -6.71 -3.49
C PHE A 44 -1.63 -5.84 -3.87
N LEU A 45 -0.48 -6.42 -4.21
CA LEU A 45 0.73 -5.65 -4.50
C LEU A 45 0.55 -4.68 -5.67
N LEU A 46 -0.08 -5.17 -6.75
CA LEU A 46 -0.36 -4.36 -7.93
C LEU A 46 -1.45 -3.33 -7.65
N PHE A 47 -2.51 -3.76 -6.97
CA PHE A 47 -3.56 -2.87 -6.54
C PHE A 47 -3.00 -1.73 -5.68
N PHE A 48 -2.17 -2.04 -4.69
CA PHE A 48 -1.71 -1.10 -3.68
C PHE A 48 -0.74 -0.07 -4.26
N LYS A 49 0.15 -0.48 -5.16
CA LYS A 49 1.00 0.47 -5.91
C LYS A 49 0.17 1.51 -6.64
N ASP A 50 -0.76 1.05 -7.45
CA ASP A 50 -1.59 1.91 -8.28
C ASP A 50 -2.56 2.75 -7.43
N PHE A 51 -3.07 2.15 -6.35
CA PHE A 51 -3.87 2.86 -5.36
C PHE A 51 -3.11 4.03 -4.73
N VAL A 52 -1.87 3.84 -4.31
CA VAL A 52 -1.03 4.90 -3.72
C VAL A 52 -0.80 6.02 -4.73
N GLU A 53 -0.42 5.69 -5.97
CA GLU A 53 -0.18 6.66 -7.05
C GLU A 53 -1.44 7.51 -7.33
N ARG A 54 -2.61 6.88 -7.52
CA ARG A 54 -3.86 7.62 -7.75
C ARG A 54 -4.32 8.42 -6.54
N THR A 55 -4.09 7.91 -5.33
CA THR A 55 -4.49 8.57 -4.09
C THR A 55 -3.65 9.82 -3.85
N GLU A 56 -2.35 9.75 -4.12
CA GLU A 56 -1.43 10.89 -4.10
C GLU A 56 -1.91 12.00 -5.03
N GLU A 57 -2.15 11.68 -6.32
CA GLU A 57 -2.71 12.64 -7.28
C GLU A 57 -4.05 13.24 -6.79
N GLY A 58 -4.90 12.43 -6.15
CA GLY A 58 -6.16 12.88 -5.59
C GLY A 58 -5.98 13.89 -4.46
N PHE A 59 -5.02 13.66 -3.57
CA PHE A 59 -4.70 14.59 -2.48
C PHE A 59 -4.04 15.89 -2.99
N GLU A 60 -3.20 15.81 -4.02
CA GLU A 60 -2.62 16.99 -4.66
C GLU A 60 -3.71 17.86 -5.30
N LYS A 61 -4.66 17.24 -6.02
CA LYS A 61 -5.83 17.93 -6.59
C LYS A 61 -6.69 18.59 -5.51
N LEU A 62 -6.89 17.94 -4.37
CA LEU A 62 -7.68 18.47 -3.25
C LEU A 62 -7.00 19.66 -2.56
N THR A 63 -5.68 19.63 -2.44
CA THR A 63 -4.90 20.61 -1.67
C THR A 63 -4.30 21.72 -2.52
N GLY A 64 -4.20 21.53 -3.84
CA GLY A 64 -3.51 22.42 -4.76
C GLY A 64 -2.00 22.48 -4.54
N LYS A 65 -1.43 21.54 -3.77
CA LYS A 65 -0.02 21.51 -3.41
C LYS A 65 0.60 20.20 -3.87
N VAL A 66 1.72 20.34 -4.58
CA VAL A 66 2.63 19.22 -4.86
C VAL A 66 3.35 18.87 -3.55
N GLN A 67 3.56 17.59 -3.31
CA GLN A 67 4.31 17.15 -2.14
C GLN A 67 5.79 17.54 -2.21
N ASP A 68 6.40 17.76 -1.04
CA ASP A 68 7.84 17.98 -0.97
C ASP A 68 8.60 16.64 -0.97
N LEU A 69 9.90 16.69 -1.31
CA LEU A 69 10.77 15.51 -1.43
C LEU A 69 10.84 14.69 -0.12
N ARG A 70 10.70 15.34 1.04
CA ARG A 70 10.72 14.66 2.33
C ARG A 70 9.46 13.82 2.50
N GLY A 71 8.30 14.37 2.13
CA GLY A 71 7.02 13.67 2.07
C GLY A 71 7.07 12.47 1.12
N GLU A 72 7.60 12.66 -0.10
CA GLU A 72 7.74 11.57 -1.08
C GLU A 72 8.56 10.38 -0.54
N TRP A 73 9.69 10.66 0.12
CA TRP A 73 10.51 9.61 0.74
C TRP A 73 9.75 8.87 1.85
N GLU A 74 9.03 9.60 2.70
CA GLU A 74 8.31 9.02 3.82
C GLU A 74 7.12 8.16 3.36
N ILE A 75 6.41 8.60 2.30
CA ILE A 75 5.38 7.79 1.62
C ILE A 75 5.99 6.51 1.07
N THR A 76 7.13 6.60 0.40
CA THR A 76 7.82 5.44 -0.18
C THR A 76 8.25 4.46 0.91
N ARG A 77 8.79 4.94 2.04
CA ARG A 77 9.12 4.10 3.20
C ARG A 77 7.88 3.35 3.72
N ILE A 78 6.77 4.05 3.90
CA ILE A 78 5.52 3.45 4.41
C ILE A 78 4.96 2.44 3.40
N TYR A 79 5.00 2.74 2.11
CA TYR A 79 4.57 1.84 1.05
C TYR A 79 5.30 0.48 1.14
N HIS A 80 6.64 0.50 1.23
CA HIS A 80 7.42 -0.72 1.37
C HIS A 80 7.15 -1.46 2.68
N PHE A 81 6.96 -0.73 3.78
CA PHE A 81 6.59 -1.32 5.06
C PHE A 81 5.26 -2.06 4.99
N VAL A 82 4.23 -1.47 4.36
CA VAL A 82 2.92 -2.10 4.18
C VAL A 82 3.05 -3.37 3.35
N ILE A 83 3.79 -3.34 2.24
CA ILE A 83 4.02 -4.52 1.40
C ILE A 83 4.65 -5.65 2.19
N ALA A 84 5.77 -5.39 2.87
CA ALA A 84 6.49 -6.40 3.63
C ALA A 84 5.62 -7.01 4.74
N LYS A 85 4.80 -6.19 5.42
CA LYS A 85 3.85 -6.69 6.43
C LYS A 85 2.80 -7.60 5.84
N VAL A 86 2.24 -7.22 4.70
CA VAL A 86 1.18 -7.99 4.04
C VAL A 86 1.71 -9.33 3.51
N GLU A 87 2.92 -9.35 2.95
CA GLU A 87 3.59 -10.58 2.51
C GLU A 87 3.91 -11.52 3.68
N ALA A 88 4.20 -10.98 4.87
CA ALA A 88 4.49 -11.75 6.07
C ALA A 88 3.24 -12.32 6.77
N PHE A 89 2.02 -11.96 6.37
CA PHE A 89 0.81 -12.46 7.00
C PHE A 89 0.41 -13.85 6.48
N GLU A 90 0.43 -14.83 7.38
CA GLU A 90 -0.17 -16.14 7.14
C GLU A 90 -1.70 -16.06 7.10
N ASN A 91 -2.29 -15.23 7.96
CA ASN A 91 -3.72 -14.97 8.05
C ASN A 91 -4.00 -13.48 8.29
N PHE A 92 -5.22 -13.02 8.01
CA PHE A 92 -5.58 -11.62 8.20
C PHE A 92 -5.51 -11.19 9.67
N PRO A 93 -4.82 -10.08 9.99
CA PRO A 93 -4.93 -9.50 11.31
C PRO A 93 -6.36 -9.02 11.59
N PHE A 94 -6.73 -8.92 12.88
CA PHE A 94 -8.02 -8.36 13.27
C PHE A 94 -8.24 -6.92 12.78
N THR A 95 -7.16 -6.19 12.49
CA THR A 95 -7.16 -4.84 11.92
C THR A 95 -7.33 -4.81 10.41
N TRP A 96 -7.33 -5.96 9.72
CA TRP A 96 -7.42 -6.03 8.26
C TRP A 96 -8.67 -5.34 7.71
N ARG A 97 -9.83 -5.53 8.36
CA ARG A 97 -11.05 -4.78 8.00
C ARG A 97 -10.80 -3.28 8.03
N ARG A 98 -10.15 -2.78 9.08
CA ARG A 98 -9.89 -1.35 9.23
C ARG A 98 -8.93 -0.84 8.15
N PHE A 99 -7.95 -1.64 7.78
CA PHE A 99 -7.07 -1.34 6.65
C PHE A 99 -7.86 -1.26 5.34
N CYS A 100 -8.74 -2.22 5.05
CA CYS A 100 -9.61 -2.21 3.88
C CYS A 100 -10.56 -1.01 3.85
N GLU A 101 -11.12 -0.59 5.00
CA GLU A 101 -11.93 0.63 5.09
C GLU A 101 -11.15 1.89 4.68
N LEU A 102 -9.86 1.98 5.02
CA LEU A 102 -9.01 3.09 4.61
C LEU A 102 -8.72 3.06 3.10
N LEU A 103 -8.53 1.88 2.52
CA LEU A 103 -8.32 1.73 1.07
C LEU A 103 -9.59 2.03 0.27
N TYR A 104 -10.77 1.74 0.82
CA TYR A 104 -12.03 1.94 0.14
C TYR A 104 -12.42 3.41 0.01
N ASP A 105 -12.19 4.20 1.06
CA ASP A 105 -12.51 5.62 1.08
C ASP A 105 -11.37 6.44 1.72
N PRO A 106 -10.27 6.66 0.99
CA PRO A 106 -9.07 7.33 1.51
C PRO A 106 -9.33 8.79 1.88
N PHE A 107 -10.31 9.44 1.25
CA PHE A 107 -10.61 10.86 1.43
C PHE A 107 -11.62 11.14 2.54
N LYS A 108 -12.27 10.12 3.10
CA LYS A 108 -13.29 10.27 4.15
C LYS A 108 -12.82 11.07 5.35
N ASN A 109 -11.65 10.71 5.87
CA ASN A 109 -11.12 11.19 7.14
C ASN A 109 -9.78 11.93 6.98
N TYR A 110 -9.21 11.93 5.78
CA TYR A 110 -7.90 12.52 5.51
C TYR A 110 -8.02 13.54 4.38
N LYS A 111 -7.24 14.61 4.50
CA LYS A 111 -7.17 15.70 3.50
C LYS A 111 -5.78 15.79 2.86
N ARG A 112 -4.84 14.96 3.29
CA ARG A 112 -3.43 14.96 2.85
C ARG A 112 -2.93 13.52 2.83
N MET A 113 -2.01 13.25 1.91
CA MET A 113 -1.43 11.93 1.68
C MET A 113 -0.63 11.42 2.90
N MET A 114 0.24 12.25 3.46
CA MET A 114 1.09 11.86 4.59
C MET A 114 0.32 11.34 5.83
N PRO A 115 -0.67 12.06 6.39
CA PRO A 115 -1.50 11.55 7.47
C PRO A 115 -2.26 10.27 7.12
N PHE A 116 -2.68 10.13 5.86
CA PHE A 116 -3.34 8.92 5.36
C PHE A 116 -2.39 7.71 5.36
N MET A 117 -1.16 7.87 4.84
CA MET A 117 -0.15 6.82 4.84
C MET A 117 0.22 6.37 6.25
N HIS A 118 0.40 7.28 7.20
CA HIS A 118 0.61 6.89 8.61
C HIS A 118 -0.59 6.18 9.24
N ALA A 119 -1.80 6.42 8.76
CA ALA A 119 -2.95 5.65 9.22
C ALA A 119 -2.88 4.20 8.72
N LEU A 120 -2.48 3.99 7.46
CA LEU A 120 -2.23 2.66 6.90
C LEU A 120 -1.12 1.94 7.69
N GLU A 121 0.00 2.61 7.95
CA GLU A 121 1.12 2.08 8.73
C GLU A 121 0.68 1.61 10.12
N ARG A 122 -0.10 2.43 10.84
CA ARG A 122 -0.55 2.08 12.20
C ARG A 122 -1.49 0.88 12.24
N VAL A 123 -2.41 0.76 11.28
CA VAL A 123 -3.38 -0.34 11.30
C VAL A 123 -2.78 -1.65 10.81
N ILE A 124 -1.76 -1.59 9.96
CA ILE A 124 -1.06 -2.78 9.46
C ILE A 124 0.05 -3.25 10.40
N ASN A 125 0.61 -2.35 11.23
CA ASN A 125 1.65 -2.68 12.19
C ASN A 125 1.10 -3.39 13.42
N VAL A 126 0.67 -4.62 13.23
CA VAL A 126 0.25 -5.52 14.30
C VAL A 126 1.15 -6.76 14.33
N PRO A 127 1.23 -7.48 15.46
CA PRO A 127 1.90 -8.78 15.51
C PRO A 127 1.33 -9.71 14.45
N THR A 128 2.19 -10.52 13.83
CA THR A 128 1.78 -11.53 12.86
C THR A 128 0.79 -12.50 13.51
N THR A 129 -0.14 -13.01 12.70
CA THR A 129 -1.16 -13.99 13.11
C THR A 129 -0.52 -15.37 13.21
N ASP A 130 0.34 -15.54 14.21
CA ASP A 130 1.00 -16.82 14.47
C ASP A 130 -0.04 -17.84 14.96
N ARG A 131 0.01 -19.09 14.46
CA ARG A 131 -0.92 -20.18 14.82
C ARG A 131 -0.73 -20.64 16.28
N SER A 132 0.24 -20.08 16.98
CA SER A 132 0.48 -20.21 18.41
C SER A 132 0.22 -18.83 19.03
N CYS A 133 -0.95 -18.55 19.58
CA CYS A 133 -1.09 -18.62 21.04
C CYS A 133 -2.56 -18.77 21.45
N ARG A 134 -2.81 -19.84 22.21
CA ARG A 134 -3.89 -19.90 23.19
C ARG A 134 -3.55 -18.95 24.36
N SER A 135 -4.60 -18.36 24.92
CA SER A 135 -4.69 -17.57 26.17
C SER A 135 -4.52 -16.05 26.03
N PRO A 136 -5.41 -15.25 26.64
CA PRO A 136 -5.28 -13.80 26.70
C PRO A 136 -4.32 -13.44 27.84
N SER A 137 -3.15 -12.89 27.52
CA SER A 137 -2.32 -12.23 28.53
C SER A 137 -2.33 -10.72 28.28
N LYS A 138 -2.74 -10.00 29.32
CA LYS A 138 -2.55 -8.56 29.47
C LYS A 138 -1.05 -8.32 29.59
N ASP A 139 -0.50 -7.38 28.81
CA ASP A 139 0.41 -6.32 29.25
C ASP A 139 1.32 -5.77 28.12
N ILE A 140 1.29 -4.42 28.00
CA ILE A 140 2.41 -3.48 27.75
C ILE A 140 3.03 -3.45 26.32
N PHE A 141 2.89 -2.38 25.52
CA PHE A 141 3.51 -1.03 25.48
C PHE A 141 4.72 -0.94 24.51
N PHE A 142 4.90 0.27 23.95
CA PHE A 142 5.80 0.70 22.87
C PHE A 142 7.19 0.03 22.79
N GLY A 143 7.62 -0.29 21.57
CA GLY A 143 9.01 -0.60 21.24
C GLY A 143 9.39 0.01 19.89
N GLU A 144 10.31 0.98 19.92
CA GLU A 144 11.16 1.36 18.79
C GLU A 144 11.74 0.10 18.13
N SER A 145 11.71 0.04 16.80
CA SER A 145 12.58 -0.86 16.06
C SER A 145 13.23 -0.07 14.94
N THR A 146 14.47 0.33 15.20
CA THR A 146 15.49 0.58 14.18
C THR A 146 15.58 -0.64 13.26
N PHE A 147 15.38 -0.45 11.96
CA PHE A 147 15.87 -1.41 10.96
C PHE A 147 16.29 -0.64 9.71
N LEU A 148 17.59 -0.36 9.66
CA LEU A 148 18.33 0.14 8.51
C LEU A 148 19.02 -1.06 7.87
N GLU A 149 19.08 -1.01 6.53
CA GLU A 149 20.00 -1.73 5.65
C GLU A 149 19.75 -3.24 5.46
N ASP A 150 19.04 -3.57 4.38
CA ASP A 150 19.58 -4.46 3.33
C ASP A 150 18.51 -4.68 2.25
N HIS A 151 18.45 -3.78 1.26
CA HIS A 151 17.96 -4.07 -0.10
C HIS A 151 18.33 -2.91 -1.04
N LEU A 152 19.62 -2.64 -1.16
CA LEU A 152 20.13 -1.96 -2.33
C LEU A 152 20.09 -2.97 -3.49
N LEU A 153 19.64 -2.49 -4.66
CA LEU A 153 19.49 -3.20 -5.94
C LEU A 153 18.09 -3.76 -6.26
N SER A 154 17.06 -2.91 -6.17
CA SER A 154 15.86 -3.04 -7.02
C SER A 154 15.91 -1.97 -8.13
N PRO A 155 15.53 -2.27 -9.39
CA PRO A 155 15.60 -1.35 -10.53
C PRO A 155 14.82 -0.04 -10.37
N ILE A 156 13.96 0.07 -9.35
CA ILE A 156 13.10 1.22 -9.09
C ILE A 156 13.89 2.45 -8.60
N TYR A 157 15.07 2.26 -7.98
CA TYR A 157 15.96 3.38 -7.59
C TYR A 157 16.38 4.26 -8.78
N THR A 158 16.35 3.72 -10.00
CA THR A 158 16.72 4.45 -11.22
C THR A 158 15.76 5.61 -11.52
N VAL A 159 14.48 5.50 -11.16
CA VAL A 159 13.49 6.56 -11.48
C VAL A 159 13.74 7.81 -10.62
N LEU A 160 14.12 7.64 -9.35
CA LEU A 160 14.56 8.74 -8.48
C LEU A 160 15.88 9.35 -8.98
N GLN A 161 16.82 8.53 -9.47
CA GLN A 161 18.11 9.01 -9.98
C GLN A 161 17.99 9.78 -11.30
N VAL A 162 17.02 9.43 -12.17
CA VAL A 162 16.74 10.18 -13.40
C VAL A 162 16.15 11.56 -13.12
N ARG A 163 15.34 11.72 -12.06
CA ARG A 163 14.86 13.06 -11.64
C ARG A 163 15.97 13.93 -11.05
N MET A 164 17.00 13.35 -10.42
CA MET A 164 18.16 14.08 -9.91
C MET A 164 19.04 14.72 -11.01
N LEU A 165 18.98 14.23 -12.26
CA LEU A 165 19.81 14.74 -13.36
C LEU A 165 19.14 15.83 -14.21
N VAL A 166 17.81 15.97 -14.13
CA VAL A 166 17.04 16.93 -14.96
C VAL A 166 16.68 18.20 -14.19
N GLY A 167 16.78 18.20 -12.86
CA GLY A 167 16.61 19.38 -12.00
C GLY A 167 17.87 20.24 -11.98
N GLY A 168 18.12 20.99 -13.05
CA GLY A 168 19.24 21.91 -13.17
C GLY A 168 19.34 22.89 -11.99
N CYS A 169 20.53 22.99 -11.42
CA CYS A 169 20.89 24.04 -10.47
C CYS A 169 20.66 25.43 -11.08
N PRO A 170 19.92 26.33 -10.43
CA PRO A 170 20.13 27.75 -10.63
C PRO A 170 21.41 28.14 -9.87
N GLN A 171 22.45 28.50 -10.61
CA GLN A 171 23.63 29.15 -10.05
C GLN A 171 23.20 30.45 -9.36
N LEU A 172 23.57 30.58 -8.09
CA LEU A 172 23.50 31.83 -7.34
C LEU A 172 24.86 32.53 -7.45
N VAL A 173 24.79 33.78 -7.89
CA VAL A 173 25.83 34.83 -8.00
C VAL A 173 26.71 34.79 -9.25
#